data_AF-A0A5P3VR92-F1
#
_entry.id   AF-A0A5P3VR92-F1
#
_cell.length_a   1.000
_cell.length_b   1.000
_cell.length_c   1.000
_cell.angle_alpha   90.00
_cell.angle_beta   90.00
_cell.angle_gamma   90.00
#
_symmetry.space_group_name_H-M   'P 1'
#
loop_
_entity.id
_entity.type
_entity.pdbx_description
1 polymer ?
#
loop_
_entity_poly.entity_id
_entity_poly.type
_entity_poly.pdbx_seq_one_letter_code
_entity_poly.pdbx_strand_id
1 'polypeptide(L)'
;MRAHHYSTSVHDGGYQGEASLLVYDEPALSGTMLSEDVRDLFDACPSTSRIYILAPFQTKDALFRCLLESGVHARIRRYFDDVGGRIYLLWLRSTGGTVDAVATPFFVKDGKLEEQPEEVLHAHLRNGFLFDLFHAHAGRVDAPIGVHFSKASGKHTRKFLRTSDVVLSSESAATLAFFSLAGSKHSDISIAACINV
;
A
#
# COMPACT_ATOMS: atom_id res chain seq x y z
N MET A 1 -14.04 -12.93 1.35
CA MET A 1 -12.57 -12.83 1.28
C MET A 1 -12.19 -11.45 1.77
N ARG A 2 -11.11 -11.30 2.54
CA ARG A 2 -10.70 -10.01 3.13
C ARG A 2 -9.40 -9.54 2.47
N ALA A 3 -9.24 -8.22 2.33
CA ALA A 3 -7.97 -7.64 1.90
C ALA A 3 -6.80 -8.12 2.77
N HIS A 4 -5.61 -8.24 2.16
CA HIS A 4 -4.39 -8.38 2.95
C HIS A 4 -4.03 -7.02 3.55
N HIS A 5 -3.72 -6.99 4.85
CA HIS A 5 -3.46 -5.77 5.60
C HIS A 5 -2.01 -5.68 6.04
N TYR A 6 -1.36 -4.56 5.72
CA TYR A 6 -0.06 -4.17 6.27
C TYR A 6 -0.19 -2.83 6.99
N SER A 7 0.66 -2.58 7.98
CA SER A 7 0.65 -1.36 8.78
C SER A 7 2.03 -0.73 8.91
N THR A 8 2.07 0.58 9.13
CA THR A 8 3.29 1.32 9.47
C THR A 8 2.97 2.59 10.24
N SER A 9 3.92 3.07 11.04
CA SER A 9 3.79 4.36 11.71
C SER A 9 3.96 5.51 10.71
N VAL A 10 3.08 6.50 10.79
CA VAL A 10 3.22 7.77 10.09
C VAL A 10 3.56 8.90 11.06
N HIS A 11 4.56 9.68 10.68
CA HIS A 11 4.95 10.91 11.36
C HIS A 11 4.87 12.04 10.35
N ASP A 12 3.96 12.97 10.58
CA ASP A 12 3.78 14.12 9.70
C ASP A 12 3.62 15.39 10.53
N GLY A 13 4.67 16.22 10.53
CA GLY A 13 4.79 17.35 11.44
C GLY A 13 4.70 16.91 12.91
N GLY A 14 3.69 17.42 13.62
CA GLY A 14 3.39 17.08 15.03
C GLY A 14 2.43 15.91 15.22
N TYR A 15 1.95 15.29 14.14
CA TYR A 15 1.01 14.17 14.20
C TYR A 15 1.76 12.83 14.16
N GLN A 16 1.38 11.94 15.08
CA GLN A 16 1.82 10.55 15.12
C GLN A 16 0.59 9.64 15.04
N GLY A 17 0.56 8.74 14.07
CA GLY A 17 -0.53 7.80 13.90
C GLY A 17 -0.13 6.58 13.10
N GLU A 18 -1.13 5.80 12.69
CA GLU A 18 -0.92 4.60 11.89
C GLU A 18 -1.39 4.83 10.44
N ALA A 19 -0.60 4.31 9.51
CA ALA A 19 -0.94 4.14 8.12
C ALA A 19 -1.13 2.64 7.84
N SER A 20 -2.24 2.29 7.22
CA SER A 20 -2.57 0.93 6.84
C SER A 20 -2.63 0.80 5.32
N LEU A 21 -2.23 -0.35 4.79
CA LEU A 21 -2.32 -0.71 3.38
C LEU A 21 -3.22 -1.94 3.26
N LEU A 22 -4.32 -1.80 2.50
CA LEU A 22 -5.22 -2.87 2.11
C LEU A 22 -4.90 -3.28 0.67
N VAL A 23 -4.63 -4.56 0.46
CA VAL A 23 -4.25 -5.12 -0.85
C VAL A 23 -5.30 -6.10 -1.33
N TYR A 24 -5.79 -5.87 -2.54
CA TYR A 24 -6.80 -6.68 -3.22
C TYR A 24 -6.20 -7.31 -4.48
N ASP A 25 -6.15 -8.63 -4.52
CA ASP A 25 -5.65 -9.43 -5.65
C ASP A 25 -6.81 -10.01 -6.48
N GLU A 26 -7.79 -9.18 -6.83
CA GLU A 26 -9.00 -9.63 -7.51
C GLU A 26 -9.27 -8.85 -8.80
N PRO A 27 -9.66 -9.54 -9.90
CA PRO A 27 -10.00 -8.90 -11.17
C PRO A 27 -11.32 -8.14 -11.13
N ALA A 28 -12.15 -8.36 -10.09
CA ALA A 28 -13.35 -7.59 -9.84
C ALA A 28 -13.50 -7.30 -8.34
N LEU A 29 -13.35 -6.03 -7.96
CA LEU A 29 -13.54 -5.58 -6.59
C LEU A 29 -14.94 -5.00 -6.40
N SER A 30 -15.70 -5.53 -5.44
CA SER A 30 -17.02 -4.97 -5.10
C SER A 30 -16.92 -3.85 -4.08
N GLY A 31 -17.76 -2.82 -4.24
CA GLY A 31 -17.82 -1.70 -3.30
C GLY A 31 -18.20 -2.14 -1.88
N THR A 32 -19.04 -3.16 -1.75
CA THR A 32 -19.45 -3.69 -0.44
C THR A 32 -18.26 -4.27 0.32
N MET A 33 -17.43 -5.08 -0.34
CA MET A 33 -16.22 -5.66 0.28
C MET A 33 -15.24 -4.58 0.71
N LEU A 34 -14.95 -3.62 -0.17
CA LEU A 34 -14.07 -2.49 0.16
C LEU A 34 -14.61 -1.71 1.37
N SER A 35 -15.92 -1.45 1.39
CA SER A 35 -16.58 -0.70 2.47
C SER A 35 -16.49 -1.43 3.82
N GLU A 36 -16.68 -2.75 3.81
CA GLU A 36 -16.60 -3.58 5.01
C GLU A 36 -15.17 -3.68 5.53
N ASP A 37 -14.19 -3.94 4.67
CA ASP A 37 -12.78 -4.03 5.08
C ASP A 37 -12.27 -2.70 5.65
N VAL A 38 -12.61 -1.57 5.01
CA VAL A 38 -12.22 -0.24 5.51
C VAL A 38 -12.88 0.07 6.85
N ARG A 39 -14.17 -0.25 7.02
CA ARG A 39 -14.86 -0.07 8.30
C ARG A 39 -14.24 -0.95 9.38
N ASP A 40 -14.08 -2.25 9.09
CA ASP A 40 -13.53 -3.23 10.02
C ASP A 40 -12.11 -2.83 10.46
N LEU A 41 -11.31 -2.26 9.55
CA LEU A 41 -9.97 -1.74 9.88
C LEU A 41 -10.03 -0.53 10.82
N PHE A 42 -10.93 0.44 10.58
CA PHE A 42 -11.09 1.57 11.49
C PHE A 42 -11.61 1.13 12.86
N ASP A 43 -12.54 0.18 12.90
CA ASP A 43 -13.09 -0.36 14.14
C ASP A 43 -12.03 -1.13 14.94
N ALA A 44 -11.14 -1.87 14.26
CA ALA A 44 -10.04 -2.61 14.88
C ALA A 44 -8.86 -1.71 15.30
N CYS A 45 -8.55 -0.69 14.52
CA CYS A 45 -7.43 0.23 14.72
C CYS A 45 -7.89 1.70 14.66
N PRO A 46 -8.52 2.25 15.72
CA PRO A 46 -9.06 3.62 15.71
C PRO A 46 -8.01 4.73 15.53
N SER A 47 -6.72 4.43 15.76
CA SER A 47 -5.60 5.35 15.55
C SER A 47 -5.13 5.42 14.08
N THR A 48 -5.68 4.57 13.20
CA THR A 48 -5.37 4.61 11.77
C THR A 48 -5.93 5.90 11.17
N SER A 49 -5.04 6.77 10.69
CA SER A 49 -5.43 8.01 10.01
C SER A 49 -5.33 7.91 8.49
N ARG A 50 -4.55 6.97 7.98
CA ARG A 50 -4.31 6.84 6.53
C ARG A 50 -4.55 5.40 6.12
N ILE A 51 -5.50 5.18 5.22
CA ILE A 51 -5.75 3.88 4.62
C ILE A 51 -5.38 3.97 3.15
N TYR A 52 -4.37 3.22 2.76
CA TYR A 52 -3.93 3.05 1.39
C TYR A 52 -4.58 1.80 0.80
N ILE A 53 -5.10 1.90 -0.40
CA ILE A 53 -5.75 0.80 -1.12
C ILE A 53 -4.95 0.51 -2.38
N LEU A 54 -4.49 -0.72 -2.50
CA LEU A 54 -3.80 -1.24 -3.66
C LEU A 54 -4.64 -2.36 -4.27
N ALA A 55 -5.06 -2.18 -5.52
CA ALA A 55 -5.78 -3.20 -6.28
C ALA A 55 -5.13 -3.34 -7.67
N PRO A 56 -4.06 -4.15 -7.80
CA PRO A 56 -3.20 -4.15 -8.98
C PRO A 56 -3.90 -4.54 -10.29
N PHE A 57 -4.99 -5.30 -10.19
CA PHE A 57 -5.82 -5.75 -11.32
C PHE A 57 -6.99 -4.81 -11.64
N GLN A 58 -7.11 -3.68 -10.92
CA GLN A 58 -8.13 -2.66 -11.16
C GLN A 58 -7.50 -1.42 -11.80
N THR A 59 -8.23 -0.77 -12.70
CA THR A 59 -7.86 0.57 -13.15
C THR A 59 -8.19 1.60 -12.05
N LYS A 60 -7.48 2.73 -12.05
CA LYS A 60 -7.77 3.86 -11.14
C LYS A 60 -9.26 4.24 -11.19
N ASP A 61 -9.82 4.36 -12.40
CA ASP A 61 -11.22 4.74 -12.60
C ASP A 61 -12.23 3.67 -12.13
N ALA A 62 -11.89 2.38 -12.27
CA ALA A 62 -12.74 1.30 -11.76
C ALA A 62 -12.74 1.29 -10.23
N LEU A 63 -11.57 1.44 -9.61
CA LEU A 63 -11.41 1.48 -8.16
C LEU A 63 -12.08 2.72 -7.56
N PHE A 64 -11.95 3.87 -8.23
CA PHE A 64 -12.63 5.10 -7.82
C PHE A 64 -14.16 4.96 -7.89
N ARG A 65 -14.71 4.42 -8.98
CA ARG A 65 -16.14 4.14 -9.08
C ARG A 65 -16.61 3.16 -7.99
N CYS A 66 -15.85 2.10 -7.77
CA CYS A 66 -16.10 1.13 -6.70
C CYS A 66 -16.16 1.82 -5.32
N LEU A 67 -15.23 2.74 -5.04
CA LEU A 67 -15.19 3.53 -3.81
C LEU A 67 -16.42 4.45 -3.68
N LEU A 68 -16.85 5.10 -4.76
CA LEU A 68 -18.04 5.95 -4.78
C LEU A 68 -19.34 5.15 -4.55
N GLU A 69 -19.51 4.06 -5.29
CA GLU A 69 -20.70 3.21 -5.27
C GLU A 69 -20.85 2.44 -3.95
N SER A 70 -19.74 2.19 -3.24
CA SER A 70 -19.72 1.47 -1.97
C SER A 70 -20.48 2.14 -0.83
N GLY A 71 -20.74 3.45 -0.92
CA GLY A 71 -21.24 4.24 0.20
C GLY A 71 -20.30 4.26 1.42
N VAL A 72 -19.04 3.86 1.26
CA VAL A 72 -18.09 3.74 2.38
C VAL A 72 -17.99 5.04 3.16
N HIS A 73 -17.96 6.18 2.46
CA HIS A 73 -17.91 7.52 3.04
C HIS A 73 -19.02 7.79 4.07
N ALA A 74 -20.22 7.24 3.89
CA ALA A 74 -21.31 7.39 4.85
C ALA A 74 -21.09 6.54 6.11
N ARG A 75 -20.49 5.36 5.96
CA ARG A 75 -20.21 4.43 7.06
C ARG A 75 -19.03 4.85 7.93
N ILE A 76 -18.01 5.44 7.31
CA ILE A 76 -16.76 5.84 8.00
C ILE A 76 -16.66 7.35 8.22
N ARG A 77 -17.76 8.09 8.04
CA ARG A 77 -17.81 9.55 8.16
C ARG A 77 -17.20 10.06 9.47
N ARG A 78 -17.51 9.41 10.60
CA ARG A 78 -16.95 9.77 11.91
C ARG A 78 -15.43 9.70 11.93
N TYR A 79 -14.81 8.74 11.24
CA TYR A 79 -13.35 8.64 11.16
C TYR A 79 -12.72 9.77 10.33
N PHE A 80 -13.40 10.25 9.29
CA PHE A 80 -12.97 11.44 8.54
C PHE A 80 -13.13 12.73 9.34
N ASP A 81 -14.26 12.89 10.02
CA ASP A 81 -14.64 14.12 10.71
C ASP A 81 -13.91 14.27 12.06
N ASP A 82 -13.79 13.19 12.85
CA ASP A 82 -13.27 13.23 14.22
C ASP A 82 -11.74 12.99 14.30
N VAL A 83 -11.21 12.09 13.45
CA VAL A 83 -9.79 11.65 13.49
C VAL A 83 -8.97 12.26 12.33
N GLY A 84 -9.63 12.91 11.37
CA GLY A 84 -8.98 13.40 10.17
C GLY A 84 -8.54 12.28 9.22
N GLY A 85 -9.20 11.12 9.30
CA GLY A 85 -8.91 9.95 8.47
C GLY A 85 -8.92 10.28 6.97
N ARG A 86 -8.09 9.59 6.20
CA ARG A 86 -7.99 9.73 4.74
C ARG A 86 -7.85 8.37 4.08
N ILE A 87 -8.56 8.21 2.96
CA ILE A 87 -8.38 7.06 2.06
C ILE A 87 -7.49 7.52 0.91
N TYR A 88 -6.53 6.68 0.56
CA TYR A 88 -5.63 6.87 -0.55
C TYR A 88 -5.76 5.67 -1.46
N LEU A 89 -5.99 5.91 -2.74
CA LEU A 89 -5.84 4.86 -3.73
C LEU A 89 -4.39 4.89 -4.26
N LEU A 90 -3.77 3.75 -4.53
CA LEU A 90 -2.39 3.64 -5.03
C LEU A 90 -2.34 3.18 -6.50
N TRP A 91 -1.50 3.83 -7.31
CA TRP A 91 -1.09 3.36 -8.65
C TRP A 91 0.36 3.72 -8.94
N LEU A 92 0.85 3.21 -10.07
CA LEU A 92 2.11 3.60 -10.66
C LEU A 92 1.88 4.73 -11.66
N ARG A 93 2.70 5.77 -11.58
CA ARG A 93 2.77 6.84 -12.59
C ARG A 93 4.12 6.76 -13.29
N SER A 94 4.10 6.72 -14.62
CA SER A 94 5.31 6.80 -15.43
C SER A 94 5.51 8.23 -15.92
N THR A 95 6.64 8.85 -15.58
CA THR A 95 6.99 10.21 -16.02
C THR A 95 8.45 10.26 -16.42
N GLY A 96 8.73 10.60 -17.68
CA GLY A 96 10.10 10.75 -18.18
C GLY A 96 10.97 9.50 -18.01
N GLY A 97 10.39 8.30 -18.15
CA GLY A 97 11.09 7.03 -17.98
C GLY A 97 11.36 6.66 -16.53
N THR A 98 10.77 7.33 -15.54
CA THR A 98 10.77 6.89 -14.13
C THR A 98 9.36 6.44 -13.75
N VAL A 99 9.26 5.34 -13.00
CA VAL A 99 8.00 4.90 -12.40
C VAL A 99 7.98 5.26 -10.93
N ASP A 100 6.97 6.01 -10.53
CA ASP A 100 6.73 6.37 -9.14
C ASP A 100 5.46 5.69 -8.64
N ALA A 101 5.48 5.22 -7.38
CA ALA A 101 4.25 4.92 -6.66
C ALA A 101 3.62 6.24 -6.23
N VAL A 102 2.36 6.44 -6.59
CA VAL A 102 1.61 7.66 -6.30
C VAL A 102 0.32 7.31 -5.56
N ALA A 103 -0.13 8.25 -4.75
CA ALA A 103 -1.35 8.17 -3.98
C ALA A 103 -2.29 9.31 -4.38
N THR A 104 -3.56 9.01 -4.62
CA THR A 104 -4.64 10.01 -4.76
C THR A 104 -5.37 10.01 -3.44
N PRO A 105 -5.30 11.10 -2.68
CA PRO A 105 -6.09 11.26 -1.48
C PRO A 105 -7.57 11.47 -1.84
N PHE A 106 -8.43 10.99 -0.97
CA PHE A 106 -9.84 11.28 -0.98
C PHE A 106 -10.25 11.89 0.36
N PHE A 107 -11.11 12.91 0.30
CA PHE A 107 -11.77 13.45 1.48
C PHE A 107 -13.29 13.36 1.35
N VAL A 108 -13.97 13.42 2.49
CA VAL A 108 -15.41 13.58 2.54
C VAL A 108 -15.72 15.07 2.75
N LYS A 109 -16.45 15.68 1.83
CA LYS A 109 -16.96 17.05 1.94
C LYS A 109 -18.43 17.07 1.59
N ASP A 110 -19.24 17.66 2.46
CA ASP A 110 -20.70 17.72 2.30
C ASP A 110 -21.34 16.35 2.03
N GLY A 111 -20.78 15.30 2.64
CA GLY A 111 -21.23 13.91 2.47
C GLY A 111 -20.84 13.27 1.13
N LYS A 112 -19.98 13.90 0.33
CA LYS A 112 -19.48 13.37 -0.94
C LYS A 112 -17.99 13.13 -0.86
N LEU A 113 -17.53 12.08 -1.54
CA LEU A 113 -16.12 11.79 -1.68
C LEU A 113 -15.55 12.65 -2.82
N GLU A 114 -14.54 13.45 -2.55
CA GLU A 114 -13.85 14.25 -3.57
C GLU A 114 -12.40 13.80 -3.74
N GLU A 115 -11.99 13.68 -5.00
CA GLU A 115 -10.62 13.38 -5.40
C GLU A 115 -9.70 14.58 -5.15
N GLN A 116 -8.48 14.34 -4.68
CA GLN A 116 -7.45 15.37 -4.49
C GLN A 116 -6.26 15.18 -5.44
N PRO A 117 -5.42 16.21 -5.64
CA PRO A 117 -4.22 16.07 -6.45
C PRO A 117 -3.34 14.91 -5.98
N GLU A 118 -2.81 14.16 -6.94
CA GLU A 118 -1.93 13.03 -6.67
C GLU A 118 -0.63 13.48 -5.98
N GLU A 119 -0.20 12.71 -4.99
CA GLU A 119 1.08 12.86 -4.31
C GLU A 119 1.98 11.64 -4.54
N VAL A 120 3.29 11.85 -4.56
CA VAL A 120 4.25 10.74 -4.61
C VAL A 120 4.25 10.05 -3.25
N LEU A 121 4.11 8.72 -3.24
CA LEU A 121 4.14 7.96 -2.01
C LEU A 121 5.50 8.09 -1.34
N HIS A 122 5.52 8.63 -0.12
CA HIS A 122 6.76 8.81 0.63
C HIS A 122 7.50 7.48 0.84
N ALA A 123 8.82 7.49 0.62
CA ALA A 123 9.65 6.29 0.75
C ALA A 123 9.56 5.62 2.13
N HIS A 124 9.34 6.40 3.21
CA HIS A 124 9.12 5.87 4.56
C HIS A 124 7.89 4.97 4.63
N LEU A 125 6.77 5.36 4.02
CA LEU A 125 5.54 4.56 4.00
C LEU A 125 5.76 3.26 3.21
N ARG A 126 6.33 3.37 2.00
CA ARG A 126 6.69 2.21 1.17
C ARG A 126 7.58 1.22 1.95
N ASN A 127 8.64 1.73 2.56
CA ASN A 127 9.58 0.90 3.31
C ASN A 127 8.93 0.29 4.56
N GLY A 128 7.99 1.02 5.20
CA GLY A 128 7.20 0.53 6.32
C GLY A 128 6.30 -0.64 5.95
N PHE A 129 5.50 -0.51 4.89
CA PHE A 129 4.66 -1.60 4.40
C PHE A 129 5.46 -2.83 3.98
N LEU A 130 6.59 -2.63 3.29
CA LEU A 130 7.51 -3.72 2.97
C LEU A 130 8.09 -4.35 4.24
N PHE A 131 8.51 -3.54 5.21
CA PHE A 131 9.03 -4.06 6.47
C PHE A 131 7.99 -4.94 7.17
N ASP A 132 6.74 -4.50 7.24
CA ASP A 132 5.65 -5.26 7.86
C ASP A 132 5.39 -6.59 7.13
N LEU A 133 5.34 -6.57 5.79
CA LEU A 133 5.28 -7.79 4.96
C LEU A 133 6.41 -8.77 5.31
N PHE A 134 7.67 -8.32 5.29
CA PHE A 134 8.81 -9.19 5.61
C PHE A 134 8.83 -9.61 7.09
N HIS A 135 8.30 -8.80 8.00
CA HIS A 135 8.26 -9.10 9.42
C HIS A 135 7.21 -10.18 9.73
N ALA A 136 6.00 -10.02 9.22
CA ALA A 136 4.88 -10.96 9.39
C ALA A 136 5.22 -12.38 8.94
N HIS A 137 6.07 -12.51 7.93
CA HIS A 137 6.49 -13.80 7.37
C HIS A 137 7.88 -14.28 7.81
N ALA A 138 8.46 -13.69 8.87
CA ALA A 138 9.81 -14.04 9.35
C ALA A 138 10.85 -14.06 8.20
N GLY A 139 10.73 -13.09 7.29
CA GLY A 139 11.61 -12.89 6.14
C GLY A 139 12.95 -12.26 6.53
N ARG A 140 13.11 -11.79 7.76
CA ARG A 140 14.41 -11.31 8.25
C ARG A 140 15.25 -12.48 8.75
N VAL A 141 16.45 -12.62 8.18
CA VAL A 141 17.45 -13.58 8.61
C VAL A 141 18.63 -12.85 9.23
N ASP A 142 18.95 -13.20 10.47
CA ASP A 142 20.12 -12.71 11.17
C ASP A 142 21.31 -13.67 10.96
N ALA A 143 22.50 -13.12 10.74
CA ALA A 143 23.72 -13.89 10.56
C ALA A 143 24.12 -14.56 11.89
N PRO A 144 24.67 -15.79 11.84
CA PRO A 144 25.31 -16.38 13.01
C PRO A 144 26.44 -15.49 13.57
N ILE A 145 26.78 -15.71 14.84
CA ILE A 145 27.88 -14.98 15.49
C ILE A 145 29.18 -15.21 14.70
N GLY A 146 29.89 -14.12 14.41
CA GLY A 146 31.14 -14.15 13.63
C GLY A 146 30.95 -14.20 12.11
N VAL A 147 29.71 -14.27 11.61
CA VAL A 147 29.40 -14.29 10.18
C VAL A 147 28.83 -12.94 9.74
N HIS A 148 29.17 -12.56 8.51
CA HIS A 148 28.60 -11.40 7.83
C HIS A 148 28.15 -11.78 6.42
N PHE A 149 27.00 -11.26 6.01
CA PHE A 149 26.59 -11.32 4.61
C PHE A 149 27.27 -10.21 3.83
N SER A 150 27.74 -10.55 2.63
CA SER A 150 28.35 -9.60 1.71
C SER A 150 27.28 -8.98 0.80
N LYS A 151 27.29 -7.64 0.68
CA LYS A 151 26.48 -6.92 -0.30
C LYS A 151 27.27 -6.75 -1.59
N ALA A 152 26.56 -6.60 -2.72
CA ALA A 152 27.19 -6.27 -4.01
C ALA A 152 28.01 -4.95 -3.97
N SER A 153 27.71 -4.05 -3.04
CA SER A 153 28.48 -2.83 -2.79
C SER A 153 29.80 -3.02 -2.03
N GLY A 154 30.18 -4.27 -1.72
CA GLY A 154 31.38 -4.59 -0.92
C GLY A 154 31.21 -4.37 0.59
N LYS A 155 30.06 -3.87 1.04
CA LYS A 155 29.75 -3.69 2.47
C LYS A 155 29.26 -4.99 3.09
N HIS A 156 29.45 -5.12 4.40
CA HIS A 156 28.97 -6.24 5.19
C HIS A 156 27.68 -5.91 5.94
N THR A 157 26.84 -6.92 6.18
CA THR A 157 25.64 -6.82 7.03
C THR A 157 25.46 -8.07 7.86
N ARG A 158 24.91 -7.93 9.06
CA ARG A 158 24.49 -9.07 9.89
C ARG A 158 23.05 -9.50 9.62
N LYS A 159 22.36 -8.85 8.68
CA LYS A 159 20.94 -9.05 8.40
C LYS A 159 20.71 -9.06 6.90
N PHE A 160 19.88 -9.99 6.42
CA PHE A 160 19.31 -9.94 5.07
C PHE A 160 17.82 -10.23 5.10
N LEU A 161 17.11 -9.80 4.06
CA LEU A 161 15.70 -10.15 3.84
C LEU A 161 15.64 -11.29 2.83
N ARG A 162 15.07 -12.42 3.22
CA ARG A 162 14.73 -13.54 2.33
C ARG A 162 13.32 -13.34 1.82
N THR A 163 13.12 -13.51 0.52
CA THR A 163 11.80 -13.48 -0.13
C THR A 163 11.12 -14.85 -0.14
N SER A 164 11.91 -15.93 -0.08
CA SER A 164 11.41 -17.28 0.16
C SER A 164 10.62 -17.29 1.47
N ASP A 165 9.39 -17.83 1.44
CA ASP A 165 8.42 -17.86 2.54
C ASP A 165 7.68 -16.54 2.84
N VAL A 166 8.01 -15.43 2.16
CA VAL A 166 7.31 -14.14 2.29
C VAL A 166 6.25 -13.97 1.21
N VAL A 167 6.54 -14.45 0.00
CA VAL A 167 5.63 -14.36 -1.16
C VAL A 167 4.78 -15.63 -1.24
N LEU A 168 4.05 -15.93 -0.17
CA LEU A 168 3.19 -17.12 -0.09
C LEU A 168 1.74 -16.83 -0.53
N SER A 169 1.35 -15.56 -0.62
CA SER A 169 0.07 -15.11 -1.15
C SER A 169 0.26 -14.24 -2.37
N SER A 170 -0.74 -14.20 -3.24
CA SER A 170 -0.73 -13.36 -4.43
C SER A 170 -0.77 -11.87 -4.08
N GLU A 171 -1.45 -11.46 -3.00
CA GLU A 171 -1.42 -10.09 -2.48
C GLU A 171 -0.01 -9.67 -2.05
N SER A 172 0.73 -10.60 -1.43
CA SER A 172 2.14 -10.37 -1.03
C SER A 172 3.03 -10.21 -2.26
N ALA A 173 2.81 -11.04 -3.29
CA ALA A 173 3.50 -10.94 -4.58
C ALA A 173 3.20 -9.61 -5.27
N ALA A 174 1.93 -9.21 -5.30
CA ALA A 174 1.48 -8.01 -5.96
C ALA A 174 1.98 -6.75 -5.25
N THR A 175 2.02 -6.76 -3.92
CA THR A 175 2.63 -5.68 -3.11
C THR A 175 4.12 -5.51 -3.42
N LEU A 176 4.86 -6.62 -3.43
CA LEU A 176 6.29 -6.60 -3.72
C LEU A 176 6.55 -6.14 -5.16
N ALA A 177 5.78 -6.63 -6.12
CA ALA A 177 5.88 -6.25 -7.53
C ALA A 177 5.60 -4.76 -7.72
N PHE A 178 4.50 -4.26 -7.15
CA PHE A 178 4.12 -2.85 -7.20
C PHE A 178 5.24 -1.94 -6.69
N PHE A 179 5.78 -2.22 -5.50
CA PHE A 179 6.83 -1.39 -4.92
C PHE A 179 8.21 -1.58 -5.54
N SER A 180 8.47 -2.71 -6.22
CA SER A 180 9.70 -2.93 -6.97
C SER A 180 9.68 -2.18 -8.32
N LEU A 181 8.52 -2.14 -8.97
CA LEU A 181 8.31 -1.33 -10.17
C LEU A 181 8.45 0.16 -9.83
N ALA A 182 7.88 0.60 -8.71
CA ALA A 182 8.06 1.95 -8.19
C ALA A 182 9.53 2.22 -7.77
N GLY A 183 10.27 2.96 -8.59
CA GLY A 183 11.71 3.20 -8.42
C GLY A 183 12.57 2.59 -9.54
N SER A 184 11.95 1.90 -10.50
CA SER A 184 12.61 1.48 -11.72
C SER A 184 12.72 2.67 -12.70
N LYS A 185 13.93 2.87 -13.25
CA LYS A 185 14.13 3.72 -14.43
C LYS A 185 13.86 2.87 -15.67
N HIS A 186 12.79 3.16 -16.39
CA HIS A 186 12.54 2.64 -17.73
C HIS A 186 13.57 3.18 -18.71
N SER A 187 14.62 2.40 -18.96
CA SER A 187 15.10 2.29 -20.33
C SER A 187 14.41 1.14 -21.09
N ASP A 188 13.88 0.07 -20.43
CA ASP A 188 13.53 -1.15 -21.20
C ASP A 188 12.34 -2.03 -20.71
N ILE A 189 11.49 -1.60 -19.78
CA ILE A 189 10.31 -2.41 -19.38
C ILE A 189 9.02 -1.82 -19.99
N SER A 190 8.19 -2.60 -20.66
CA SER A 190 6.86 -2.15 -21.07
C SER A 190 5.89 -2.46 -19.94
N ILE A 191 5.35 -1.45 -19.25
CA ILE A 191 4.40 -1.62 -18.11
C ILE A 191 3.15 -2.41 -18.54
N ALA A 192 2.82 -2.43 -19.83
CA ALA A 192 1.70 -3.20 -20.38
C ALA A 192 1.86 -4.73 -20.25
N ALA A 193 3.07 -5.23 -19.97
CA ALA A 193 3.35 -6.67 -19.92
C ALA A 193 3.36 -7.27 -18.50
N CYS A 194 3.31 -6.46 -17.43
CA CYS A 194 3.49 -6.97 -16.06
C CYS A 194 2.17 -7.12 -15.27
N ILE A 195 1.03 -6.67 -15.81
CA ILE A 195 -0.28 -6.70 -15.11
C ILE A 195 -1.28 -7.63 -15.81
N ASN A 196 -0.98 -8.10 -17.03
CA ASN A 196 -1.81 -9.07 -17.76
C ASN A 196 -1.08 -10.41 -17.88
N VAL A 197 -1.18 -11.25 -16.84
CA VAL A 197 -1.04 -12.71 -16.95
C VAL A 197 -2.22 -13.34 -16.25
#